data_AF-A0A7J0CRK5-F1
#
_entry.id   AF-A0A7J0CRK5-F1
#
_cell.length_a   1.000
_cell.length_b   1.000
_cell.length_c   1.000
_cell.angle_alpha   90.00
_cell.angle_beta   90.00
_cell.angle_gamma   90.00
#
_symmetry.space_group_name_H-M   'P 1'
#
loop_
_entity.id
_entity.type
_entity.pdbx_description
1 polymer ?
#
loop_
_entity_poly.entity_id
_entity_poly.type
_entity_poly.pdbx_seq_one_letter_code
_entity_poly.pdbx_strand_id
1 'polypeptide(L)'
;MKPPLLSVVVPVHNVEEYLEDCLRSVAEQTLAAIEVVMVDDGSTDGSAAIAEAFAARDDRFRLVRQKNAGLSAARNTGVRHTTPTVPYLAFADSDDFVVHDAYERMVASLESTGSDLVTGNVWRLTGQGRQQAWQYRWLTSTRPRTHITRDPRLLADRVAWNKVFRRSFWDAHAFAFPEGKLYEDTPVMIPAHHLAGSVDVLHEHVYYWRVREGSITRRRTDVTGVRDRIAACEQVSAFLGEHGDAEQRRAYDASCLHDDFGYFLDGLPMGGDAYRAAFLEGAGAFVDRAGEGVLEGLPVELRIKWRLVRERQMGELLAVLAFERANGTGVFAVEGPPGRRRAAYPGVRGASARLARTDVPAVARLVEARWGADGKLRLRGYAYLRNLPAGSARQQLKVGMVRAEGGGRGGGPCRCGWFPCGRSPCPRRR
;
A
#
# COMPACT_ATOMS: atom_id res chain seq x y z
N MET A 1 -34.98 -17.08 11.00
CA MET A 1 -33.87 -16.09 10.99
C MET A 1 -34.25 -14.91 10.11
N LYS A 2 -33.75 -13.69 10.37
CA LYS A 2 -33.88 -12.58 9.42
C LYS A 2 -33.15 -12.95 8.12
N PRO A 3 -33.65 -12.56 6.94
CA PRO A 3 -32.94 -12.80 5.70
C PRO A 3 -31.55 -12.13 5.77
N PRO A 4 -30.47 -12.82 5.34
CA PRO A 4 -29.14 -12.24 5.37
C PRO A 4 -29.05 -11.02 4.45
N LEU A 5 -28.34 -9.99 4.91
CA LEU A 5 -28.02 -8.78 4.14
C LEU A 5 -26.61 -8.85 3.56
N LEU A 6 -25.69 -9.54 4.23
CA LEU A 6 -24.30 -9.65 3.80
C LEU A 6 -23.84 -11.11 3.78
N SER A 7 -23.24 -11.51 2.67
CA SER A 7 -22.51 -12.77 2.55
C SER A 7 -21.02 -12.53 2.79
N VAL A 8 -20.44 -13.27 3.73
CA VAL A 8 -19.00 -13.22 4.03
C VAL A 8 -18.35 -14.51 3.55
N VAL A 9 -17.38 -14.41 2.65
CA VAL A 9 -16.58 -15.55 2.19
C VAL A 9 -15.27 -15.62 2.96
N VAL A 10 -14.99 -16.78 3.56
CA VAL A 10 -13.78 -17.03 4.36
C VAL A 10 -13.01 -18.20 3.76
N PRO A 11 -11.95 -17.97 2.96
CA PRO A 11 -11.10 -19.06 2.46
C PRO A 11 -10.20 -19.60 3.59
N VAL A 12 -10.11 -20.92 3.72
CA VAL A 12 -9.41 -21.62 4.79
C VAL A 12 -8.41 -22.61 4.19
N HIS A 13 -7.14 -22.48 4.55
CA HIS A 13 -6.11 -23.46 4.19
C HIS A 13 -4.95 -23.44 5.19
N ASN A 14 -4.85 -24.48 6.03
CA ASN A 14 -3.74 -24.64 6.99
C ASN A 14 -3.51 -23.42 7.91
N VAL A 15 -4.56 -23.02 8.65
CA VAL A 15 -4.62 -21.82 9.50
C VAL A 15 -5.16 -22.13 10.90
N GLU A 16 -4.99 -23.37 11.40
CA GLU A 16 -5.63 -23.85 12.64
C GLU A 16 -5.40 -22.94 13.85
N GLU A 17 -4.21 -22.36 13.98
CA GLU A 17 -3.80 -21.52 15.11
C GLU A 17 -4.63 -20.23 15.23
N TYR A 18 -5.32 -19.83 14.15
CA TYR A 18 -5.90 -18.49 14.05
C TYR A 18 -7.33 -18.46 13.53
N LEU A 19 -7.79 -19.55 12.95
CA LEU A 19 -9.11 -19.62 12.34
C LEU A 19 -10.22 -19.32 13.37
N GLU A 20 -10.10 -19.82 14.59
CA GLU A 20 -11.09 -19.59 15.65
C GLU A 20 -11.25 -18.10 15.98
N ASP A 21 -10.14 -17.37 16.07
CA ASP A 21 -10.09 -15.93 16.27
C ASP A 21 -10.82 -15.17 15.14
N CYS A 22 -10.51 -15.53 13.89
CA CYS A 22 -11.14 -14.94 12.71
C CYS A 22 -12.65 -15.17 12.71
N LEU A 23 -13.08 -16.43 12.82
CA LEU A 23 -14.49 -16.81 12.77
C LEU A 23 -15.28 -16.22 13.94
N ARG A 24 -14.69 -16.14 15.14
CA ARG A 24 -15.29 -15.44 16.28
C ARG A 24 -15.52 -13.96 15.98
N SER A 25 -14.54 -13.28 15.38
CA SER A 25 -14.67 -11.86 15.02
C SER A 25 -15.79 -11.58 14.02
N VAL A 26 -16.08 -12.54 13.13
CA VAL A 26 -17.21 -12.49 12.19
C VAL A 26 -18.52 -12.84 12.90
N ALA A 27 -18.52 -13.85 13.77
CA ALA A 27 -19.71 -14.28 14.51
C ALA A 27 -20.23 -13.19 15.46
N GLU A 28 -19.32 -12.42 16.06
CA GLU A 28 -19.60 -11.36 17.02
C GLU A 28 -19.94 -10.02 16.36
N GLN A 29 -20.09 -9.94 15.03
CA GLN A 29 -20.45 -8.68 14.35
C GLN A 29 -21.79 -8.12 14.83
N THR A 30 -21.86 -6.79 14.99
CA THR A 30 -23.11 -6.11 15.36
C THR A 30 -24.20 -6.27 14.29
N LEU A 31 -23.82 -6.43 13.03
CA LEU A 31 -24.71 -6.83 11.95
C LEU A 31 -25.05 -8.32 12.06
N ALA A 32 -26.18 -8.64 12.69
CA ALA A 32 -26.60 -10.04 12.88
C ALA A 32 -27.07 -10.74 11.59
N ALA A 33 -27.56 -9.98 10.60
CA ALA A 33 -28.11 -10.50 9.34
C ALA A 33 -27.00 -10.83 8.34
N ILE A 34 -26.15 -11.80 8.68
CA ILE A 34 -25.06 -12.28 7.82
C ILE A 34 -25.24 -13.77 7.51
N GLU A 35 -24.73 -14.18 6.35
CA GLU A 35 -24.36 -15.57 6.09
C GLU A 35 -22.84 -15.65 5.91
N VAL A 36 -22.23 -16.75 6.35
CA VAL A 36 -20.78 -16.96 6.27
C VAL A 36 -20.52 -18.26 5.55
N VAL A 37 -19.75 -18.19 4.46
CA VAL A 37 -19.32 -19.36 3.68
C VAL A 37 -17.83 -19.55 3.90
N MET A 38 -17.51 -20.54 4.72
CA MET A 38 -16.13 -20.99 4.93
C MET A 38 -15.78 -22.00 3.85
N VAL A 39 -14.67 -21.78 3.14
CA VAL A 39 -14.21 -22.68 2.08
C VAL A 39 -12.89 -23.29 2.50
N ASP A 40 -12.93 -24.55 2.96
CA ASP A 40 -11.73 -25.33 3.26
C ASP A 40 -11.12 -25.86 1.96
N ASP A 41 -9.97 -25.31 1.60
CA ASP A 41 -9.21 -25.60 0.38
C ASP A 41 -8.23 -26.75 0.59
N GLY A 42 -8.74 -27.86 1.14
CA GLY A 42 -7.96 -29.07 1.40
C GLY A 42 -6.91 -28.89 2.48
N SER A 43 -7.29 -28.33 3.65
CA SER A 43 -6.41 -28.26 4.82
C SER A 43 -6.00 -29.66 5.29
N THR A 44 -4.78 -29.75 5.81
CA THR A 44 -4.19 -30.97 6.38
C THR A 44 -3.97 -30.87 7.89
N ASP A 45 -4.29 -29.71 8.47
CA ASP A 45 -4.23 -29.42 9.90
C ASP A 45 -5.65 -29.44 10.53
N GLY A 46 -5.80 -28.93 11.76
CA GLY A 46 -7.06 -28.84 12.49
C GLY A 46 -8.07 -27.83 11.94
N SER A 47 -7.75 -27.06 10.89
CA SER A 47 -8.62 -25.98 10.38
C SER A 47 -10.01 -26.47 9.99
N ALA A 48 -10.09 -27.62 9.33
CA ALA A 48 -11.35 -28.17 8.85
C ALA A 48 -12.29 -28.56 10.01
N ALA A 49 -11.74 -29.07 11.12
CA ALA A 49 -12.50 -29.44 12.31
C ALA A 49 -13.02 -28.19 13.05
N ILE A 50 -12.22 -27.12 13.12
CA ILE A 50 -12.64 -25.83 13.68
C ILE A 50 -13.81 -25.26 12.87
N ALA A 51 -13.71 -25.25 11.54
CA ALA A 51 -14.78 -24.75 10.67
C ALA A 51 -16.08 -25.58 10.78
N GLU A 52 -15.97 -26.91 10.88
CA GLU A 52 -17.12 -27.78 11.16
C GLU A 52 -17.80 -27.45 12.49
N ALA A 53 -17.01 -27.26 13.55
CA ALA A 53 -17.55 -26.92 14.87
C ALA A 53 -18.29 -25.57 14.87
N PHE A 54 -17.80 -24.58 14.11
CA PHE A 54 -18.52 -23.31 13.92
C PHE A 54 -19.83 -23.48 13.14
N ALA A 55 -19.80 -24.21 12.02
CA ALA A 55 -21.02 -24.48 11.23
C ALA A 55 -22.07 -25.29 12.00
N ALA A 56 -21.65 -26.15 12.93
CA ALA A 56 -22.55 -26.95 13.76
C ALA A 56 -23.24 -26.15 14.90
N ARG A 57 -22.65 -25.02 15.33
CA ARG A 57 -23.15 -24.23 16.46
C ARG A 57 -23.83 -22.92 16.09
N ASP A 58 -23.60 -22.42 14.87
CA ASP A 58 -24.14 -21.16 14.37
C ASP A 58 -24.65 -21.35 12.94
N ASP A 59 -25.98 -21.38 12.78
CA ASP A 59 -26.67 -21.63 11.51
C ASP A 59 -26.35 -20.58 10.42
N ARG A 60 -25.71 -19.45 10.79
CA ARG A 60 -25.21 -18.46 9.82
C ARG A 60 -23.98 -18.97 9.07
N PHE A 61 -23.25 -19.94 9.62
CA PHE A 61 -22.00 -20.46 9.10
C PHE A 61 -22.23 -21.75 8.32
N ARG A 62 -21.63 -21.83 7.13
CA ARG A 62 -21.63 -23.05 6.32
C ARG A 62 -20.21 -23.34 5.84
N LEU A 63 -19.82 -24.60 6.00
CA LEU A 63 -18.57 -25.12 5.47
C LEU A 63 -18.78 -25.71 4.07
N VAL A 64 -17.90 -25.34 3.15
CA VAL A 64 -17.71 -25.97 1.84
C VAL A 64 -16.29 -26.54 1.81
N ARG A 65 -16.14 -27.79 1.37
CA ARG A 65 -14.83 -28.41 1.20
C ARG A 65 -14.51 -28.58 -0.27
N GLN A 66 -13.27 -28.31 -0.64
CA GLN A 66 -12.74 -28.59 -1.96
C GLN A 66 -11.33 -29.18 -1.86
N LYS A 67 -10.86 -29.78 -2.96
CA LYS A 67 -9.44 -30.11 -3.11
C LYS A 67 -8.65 -28.81 -3.26
N ASN A 68 -7.46 -28.75 -2.66
CA ASN A 68 -6.56 -27.59 -2.76
C ASN A 68 -6.41 -27.12 -4.22
N ALA A 69 -6.89 -25.90 -4.48
CA ALA A 69 -6.84 -25.21 -5.76
C ALA A 69 -6.36 -23.75 -5.62
N GLY A 70 -6.00 -23.33 -4.40
CA GLY A 70 -5.47 -22.01 -4.08
C GLY A 70 -6.54 -21.00 -3.63
N LEU A 71 -6.05 -19.90 -3.05
CA LEU A 71 -6.86 -18.83 -2.44
C LEU A 71 -7.93 -18.26 -3.39
N SER A 72 -7.56 -17.96 -4.63
CA SER A 72 -8.49 -17.45 -5.66
C SER A 72 -9.65 -18.42 -5.89
N ALA A 73 -9.35 -19.71 -6.04
CA ALA A 73 -10.35 -20.74 -6.30
C ALA A 73 -11.29 -20.90 -5.09
N ALA A 74 -10.74 -20.87 -3.87
CA ALA A 74 -11.52 -20.91 -2.64
C ALA A 74 -12.47 -19.70 -2.52
N ARG A 75 -12.01 -18.48 -2.83
CA ARG A 75 -12.86 -17.28 -2.86
C ARG A 75 -13.96 -17.40 -3.91
N ASN A 76 -13.62 -17.82 -5.13
CA ASN A 76 -14.60 -18.02 -6.22
C ASN A 76 -15.65 -19.08 -5.85
N THR A 77 -15.23 -20.21 -5.25
CA THR A 77 -16.15 -21.23 -4.70
C THR A 77 -17.05 -20.62 -3.65
N GLY A 78 -16.50 -19.84 -2.73
CA GLY A 78 -17.28 -19.16 -1.71
C GLY A 78 -18.39 -18.30 -2.31
N VAL A 79 -18.05 -17.44 -3.28
CA VAL A 79 -19.02 -16.58 -3.98
C VAL A 79 -20.13 -17.41 -4.62
N ARG A 80 -19.80 -18.51 -5.33
CA ARG A 80 -20.80 -19.40 -5.95
C ARG A 80 -21.73 -20.06 -4.95
N HIS A 81 -21.25 -20.30 -3.74
CA HIS A 81 -22.05 -20.92 -2.69
C HIS A 81 -22.92 -19.91 -1.95
N THR A 82 -22.57 -18.62 -1.89
CA THR A 82 -23.41 -17.59 -1.24
C THR A 82 -24.83 -17.54 -1.81
N THR A 83 -25.81 -17.15 -0.99
CA THR A 83 -27.20 -17.00 -1.39
C THR A 83 -27.31 -15.85 -2.40
N PRO A 84 -27.74 -16.09 -3.66
CA PRO A 84 -27.67 -15.08 -4.72
C PRO A 84 -28.52 -13.83 -4.48
N THR A 85 -29.55 -13.90 -3.64
CA THR A 85 -30.44 -12.79 -3.31
C THR A 85 -29.91 -11.87 -2.21
N VAL A 86 -28.77 -12.21 -1.59
CA VAL A 86 -28.15 -11.40 -0.54
C VAL A 86 -27.50 -10.16 -1.18
N PRO A 87 -27.85 -8.94 -0.72
CA PRO A 87 -27.51 -7.71 -1.44
C PRO A 87 -26.05 -7.29 -1.33
N TYR A 88 -25.29 -7.82 -0.36
CA TYR A 88 -23.89 -7.46 -0.15
C TYR A 88 -22.97 -8.67 -0.08
N LEU A 89 -21.71 -8.47 -0.49
CA LEU A 89 -20.65 -9.47 -0.47
C LEU A 89 -19.39 -8.88 0.19
N ALA A 90 -18.74 -9.67 1.05
CA ALA A 90 -17.44 -9.37 1.64
C ALA A 90 -16.55 -10.60 1.67
N PHE A 91 -15.25 -10.35 1.83
CA PHE A 91 -14.23 -11.37 1.99
C PHE A 91 -13.54 -11.14 3.33
N ALA A 92 -13.20 -12.19 4.05
CA ALA A 92 -12.34 -12.11 5.22
C ALA A 92 -11.28 -13.21 5.15
N ASP A 93 -10.01 -12.83 5.25
CA ASP A 93 -8.92 -13.78 5.31
C ASP A 93 -8.93 -14.50 6.67
N SER A 94 -8.76 -15.82 6.62
CA SER A 94 -8.88 -16.71 7.78
C SER A 94 -7.79 -16.54 8.83
N ASP A 95 -6.77 -15.72 8.52
CA ASP A 95 -5.68 -15.36 9.41
C ASP A 95 -5.85 -14.01 10.15
N ASP A 96 -6.90 -13.27 9.85
CA ASP A 96 -7.06 -11.89 10.31
C ASP A 96 -8.31 -11.71 11.19
N PHE A 97 -8.60 -10.47 11.61
CA PHE A 97 -9.82 -10.15 12.36
C PHE A 97 -10.62 -9.03 11.70
N VAL A 98 -11.94 -9.18 11.74
CA VAL A 98 -12.88 -8.12 11.39
C VAL A 98 -13.20 -7.31 12.64
N VAL A 99 -13.21 -5.97 12.55
CA VAL A 99 -13.56 -5.10 13.68
C VAL A 99 -15.05 -5.28 14.03
N HIS A 100 -15.39 -5.35 15.31
CA HIS A 100 -16.73 -5.73 15.82
C HIS A 100 -17.95 -5.07 15.15
N ASP A 101 -17.85 -3.81 14.76
CA ASP A 101 -18.92 -3.02 14.14
C ASP A 101 -18.69 -2.73 12.64
N ALA A 102 -17.69 -3.38 12.03
CA ALA A 102 -17.19 -3.06 10.70
C ALA A 102 -18.27 -3.27 9.64
N TYR A 103 -18.90 -4.45 9.61
CA TYR A 103 -19.89 -4.77 8.57
C TYR A 103 -21.15 -3.92 8.71
N GLU A 104 -21.58 -3.62 9.94
CA GLU A 104 -22.72 -2.72 10.17
C GLU A 104 -22.43 -1.32 9.61
N ARG A 105 -21.26 -0.73 9.94
CA ARG A 105 -20.87 0.59 9.43
C ARG A 105 -20.71 0.61 7.91
N MET A 106 -20.09 -0.42 7.34
CA MET A 106 -19.87 -0.52 5.91
C MET A 106 -21.18 -0.67 5.13
N VAL A 107 -22.06 -1.58 5.56
CA VAL A 107 -23.38 -1.76 4.93
C VAL A 107 -24.23 -0.49 5.09
N ALA A 108 -24.26 0.13 6.28
CA ALA A 108 -24.99 1.37 6.50
C ALA A 108 -24.49 2.52 5.60
N SER A 109 -23.18 2.60 5.35
CA SER A 109 -22.61 3.56 4.40
C SER A 109 -23.16 3.33 2.99
N LEU A 110 -23.11 2.09 2.49
CA LEU A 110 -23.60 1.76 1.16
C LEU A 110 -25.10 2.01 1.00
N GLU A 111 -25.90 1.72 2.03
CA GLU A 111 -27.33 2.04 2.05
C GLU A 111 -27.57 3.55 2.00
N SER A 112 -26.79 4.33 2.76
CA SER A 112 -26.96 5.78 2.82
C SER A 112 -26.53 6.48 1.52
N THR A 113 -25.53 5.97 0.83
CA THR A 113 -24.89 6.67 -0.29
C THR A 113 -25.32 6.15 -1.66
N GLY A 114 -25.75 4.89 -1.72
CA GLY A 114 -25.96 4.18 -2.98
C GLY A 114 -24.67 3.79 -3.70
N SER A 115 -23.50 3.91 -3.05
CA SER A 115 -22.21 3.50 -3.62
C SER A 115 -22.18 2.00 -3.95
N ASP A 116 -21.32 1.62 -4.89
CA ASP A 116 -21.20 0.24 -5.37
C ASP A 116 -20.32 -0.63 -4.46
N LEU A 117 -19.34 0.00 -3.81
CA LEU A 117 -18.48 -0.63 -2.83
C LEU A 117 -17.98 0.38 -1.79
N VAL A 118 -17.62 -0.14 -0.63
CA VAL A 118 -17.03 0.61 0.47
C VAL A 118 -15.71 -0.03 0.86
N THR A 119 -14.72 0.79 1.19
CA THR A 119 -13.44 0.37 1.74
C THR A 119 -13.18 1.05 3.07
N GLY A 120 -12.52 0.35 3.98
CA GLY A 120 -12.14 0.89 5.29
C GLY A 120 -10.63 0.80 5.57
N ASN A 121 -10.24 1.54 6.60
CA ASN A 121 -8.85 1.59 7.07
C ASN A 121 -8.44 0.26 7.72
N VAL A 122 -7.13 0.00 7.76
CA VAL A 122 -6.58 -1.28 8.22
C VAL A 122 -5.51 -1.05 9.24
N TRP A 123 -5.57 -1.81 10.33
CA TRP A 123 -4.54 -1.84 11.35
C TRP A 123 -3.79 -3.17 11.30
N ARG A 124 -2.48 -3.13 11.50
CA ARG A 124 -1.65 -4.32 11.61
C ARG A 124 -1.52 -4.73 13.07
N LEU A 125 -1.66 -6.03 13.34
CA LEU A 125 -1.31 -6.65 14.60
C LEU A 125 0.11 -7.19 14.50
N THR A 126 1.00 -6.61 15.29
CA THR A 126 2.42 -6.99 15.36
C THR A 126 2.76 -7.40 16.80
N GLY A 127 3.91 -8.04 17.00
CA GLY A 127 4.43 -8.29 18.35
C GLY A 127 4.64 -7.02 19.19
N GLN A 128 4.67 -5.83 18.56
CA GLN A 128 4.78 -4.53 19.23
C GLN A 128 3.41 -3.86 19.45
N GLY A 129 2.31 -4.58 19.21
CA GLY A 129 0.94 -4.06 19.32
C GLY A 129 0.35 -3.62 17.98
N ARG A 130 -0.66 -2.76 18.05
CA ARG A 130 -1.47 -2.34 16.89
C ARG A 130 -0.89 -1.09 16.25
N GLN A 131 -0.75 -1.10 14.91
CA GLN A 131 -0.27 0.05 14.16
C GLN A 131 -1.07 0.22 12.87
N GLN A 132 -1.42 1.45 12.49
CA GLN A 132 -2.07 1.68 11.20
C GLN A 132 -1.17 1.20 10.06
N ALA A 133 -1.75 0.41 9.15
CA ALA A 133 -1.05 -0.12 8.00
C ALA A 133 -0.57 1.04 7.11
N TRP A 134 0.69 0.97 6.66
CA TRP A 134 1.36 2.10 6.00
C TRP A 134 0.60 2.56 4.75
N GLN A 135 0.02 1.62 4.00
CA GLN A 135 -0.72 1.90 2.77
C GLN A 135 -2.06 2.62 3.00
N TYR A 136 -2.54 2.67 4.25
CA TYR A 136 -3.78 3.34 4.64
C TYR A 136 -3.56 4.59 5.50
N ARG A 137 -2.30 5.01 5.75
CA ARG A 137 -1.99 6.23 6.54
C ARG A 137 -2.58 7.52 5.98
N TRP A 138 -2.97 7.51 4.70
CA TRP A 138 -3.64 8.64 4.04
C TRP A 138 -5.14 8.75 4.37
N LEU A 139 -5.76 7.71 4.94
CA LEU A 139 -7.17 7.72 5.35
C LEU A 139 -7.31 8.44 6.69
N THR A 140 -7.31 9.77 6.62
CA THR A 140 -7.48 10.65 7.78
C THR A 140 -8.91 11.16 7.95
N SER A 141 -9.79 10.90 6.97
CA SER A 141 -11.17 11.40 6.94
C SER A 141 -12.05 10.53 6.03
N THR A 142 -13.31 10.33 6.41
CA THR A 142 -14.29 9.59 5.60
C THR A 142 -14.59 10.36 4.31
N ARG A 143 -14.74 9.64 3.19
CA ARG A 143 -15.04 10.20 1.86
C ARG A 143 -16.19 9.41 1.23
N PRO A 144 -17.45 9.83 1.43
CA PRO A 144 -18.60 9.19 0.81
C PRO A 144 -18.64 9.52 -0.69
N ARG A 145 -19.13 8.58 -1.50
CA ARG A 145 -19.32 8.72 -2.95
C ARG A 145 -18.12 9.30 -3.71
N THR A 146 -16.90 8.94 -3.32
CA THR A 146 -15.71 9.29 -4.09
C THR A 146 -15.59 8.36 -5.32
N HIS A 147 -14.51 8.49 -6.06
CA HIS A 147 -14.17 7.63 -7.19
C HIS A 147 -12.65 7.63 -7.37
N ILE A 148 -12.09 6.58 -7.97
CA ILE A 148 -10.64 6.45 -8.17
C ILE A 148 -10.02 7.60 -9.00
N THR A 149 -10.80 8.25 -9.86
CA THR A 149 -10.37 9.44 -10.61
C THR A 149 -10.39 10.73 -9.77
N ARG A 150 -11.25 10.80 -8.73
CA ARG A 150 -11.31 11.93 -7.79
C ARG A 150 -10.35 11.75 -6.61
N ASP A 151 -10.07 10.51 -6.24
CA ASP A 151 -9.12 10.13 -5.19
C ASP A 151 -8.15 9.04 -5.69
N PRO A 152 -7.06 9.42 -6.38
CA PRO A 152 -6.09 8.48 -6.94
C PRO A 152 -5.40 7.58 -5.91
N ARG A 153 -5.51 7.88 -4.61
CA ARG A 153 -4.95 7.04 -3.54
C ARG A 153 -5.65 5.69 -3.44
N LEU A 154 -6.85 5.55 -4.01
CA LEU A 154 -7.53 4.27 -4.19
C LEU A 154 -6.74 3.28 -5.07
N LEU A 155 -5.79 3.74 -5.89
CA LEU A 155 -4.86 2.87 -6.63
C LEU A 155 -3.93 2.05 -5.71
N ALA A 156 -3.76 2.48 -4.46
CA ALA A 156 -3.00 1.74 -3.45
C ALA A 156 -3.85 0.73 -2.67
N ASP A 157 -5.19 0.80 -2.78
CA ASP A 157 -6.11 -0.05 -2.03
C ASP A 157 -6.50 -1.30 -2.84
N ARG A 158 -5.64 -2.32 -2.75
CA ARG A 158 -5.65 -3.46 -3.67
C ARG A 158 -6.12 -4.75 -3.06
N VAL A 159 -6.50 -4.76 -1.79
CA VAL A 159 -6.88 -5.98 -1.05
C VAL A 159 -8.40 -6.17 -1.08
N ALA A 160 -8.87 -7.42 -1.04
CA ALA A 160 -10.31 -7.70 -1.07
C ALA A 160 -10.98 -7.63 0.31
N TRP A 161 -10.23 -7.94 1.38
CA TRP A 161 -10.79 -8.21 2.70
C TRP A 161 -11.18 -6.98 3.53
N ASN A 162 -10.82 -5.76 3.11
CA ASN A 162 -11.23 -4.53 3.79
C ASN A 162 -12.46 -3.86 3.14
N LYS A 163 -13.24 -4.62 2.35
CA LYS A 163 -14.32 -4.09 1.51
C LYS A 163 -15.64 -4.83 1.70
N VAL A 164 -16.71 -4.11 1.43
CA VAL A 164 -18.05 -4.67 1.16
C VAL A 164 -18.49 -4.17 -0.22
N PHE A 165 -19.02 -5.08 -1.03
CA PHE A 165 -19.51 -4.82 -2.39
C PHE A 165 -21.02 -4.98 -2.43
N ARG A 166 -21.71 -4.14 -3.21
CA ARG A 166 -23.07 -4.46 -3.68
C ARG A 166 -23.00 -5.68 -4.58
N ARG A 167 -23.82 -6.69 -4.29
CA ARG A 167 -23.87 -7.94 -5.04
C ARG A 167 -24.23 -7.72 -6.50
N SER A 168 -25.20 -6.85 -6.76
CA SER A 168 -25.60 -6.49 -8.12
C SER A 168 -24.46 -5.89 -8.94
N PHE A 169 -23.63 -5.04 -8.34
CA PHE A 169 -22.43 -4.49 -8.97
C PHE A 169 -21.39 -5.58 -9.23
N TRP A 170 -21.15 -6.45 -8.24
CA TRP A 170 -20.21 -7.56 -8.38
C TRP A 170 -20.57 -8.49 -9.54
N ASP A 171 -21.84 -8.89 -9.62
CA ASP A 171 -22.34 -9.80 -10.64
C ASP A 171 -22.42 -9.13 -12.03
N ALA A 172 -22.82 -7.85 -12.10
CA ALA A 172 -22.93 -7.12 -13.37
C ALA A 172 -21.59 -6.99 -14.11
N HIS A 173 -20.49 -6.91 -13.37
CA HIS A 173 -19.14 -6.87 -13.93
C HIS A 173 -18.44 -8.23 -13.95
N ALA A 174 -19.15 -9.31 -13.57
CA ALA A 174 -18.65 -10.68 -13.55
C ALA A 174 -17.29 -10.82 -12.84
N PHE A 175 -17.11 -10.15 -11.70
CA PHE A 175 -15.85 -10.22 -10.98
C PHE A 175 -15.58 -11.65 -10.48
N ALA A 176 -14.36 -12.11 -10.73
CA ALA A 176 -13.84 -13.38 -10.26
C ALA A 176 -12.32 -13.27 -10.06
N PHE A 177 -11.79 -13.94 -9.04
CA PHE A 177 -10.36 -13.95 -8.78
C PHE A 177 -9.65 -14.86 -9.77
N PRO A 178 -8.55 -14.42 -10.41
CA PRO A 178 -7.79 -15.25 -11.33
C PRO A 178 -7.18 -16.46 -10.61
N GLU A 179 -7.52 -17.67 -11.06
CA GLU A 179 -7.03 -18.93 -10.48
C GLU A 179 -5.60 -19.24 -10.94
N GLY A 180 -4.83 -19.94 -10.10
CA GLY A 180 -3.47 -20.38 -10.41
C GLY A 180 -2.38 -19.30 -10.41
N LYS A 181 -2.67 -18.09 -9.89
CA LYS A 181 -1.70 -16.98 -9.77
C LYS A 181 -1.63 -16.46 -8.34
N LEU A 182 -0.46 -15.98 -7.92
CA LEU A 182 -0.30 -15.19 -6.69
C LEU A 182 -0.71 -13.72 -6.93
N TYR A 183 -1.12 -13.01 -5.87
CA TYR A 183 -1.51 -11.58 -5.91
C TYR A 183 -2.77 -11.30 -6.74
N GLU A 184 -3.74 -12.20 -6.62
CA GLU A 184 -5.02 -12.23 -7.32
C GLU A 184 -5.95 -11.06 -7.00
N ASP A 185 -5.76 -10.37 -5.88
CA ASP A 185 -6.63 -9.26 -5.50
C ASP A 185 -6.51 -8.08 -6.46
N THR A 186 -5.27 -7.73 -6.85
CA THR A 186 -5.01 -6.49 -7.59
C THR A 186 -5.72 -6.45 -8.95
N PRO A 187 -5.72 -7.55 -9.74
CA PRO A 187 -6.48 -7.66 -11.00
C PRO A 187 -8.01 -7.58 -10.86
N VAL A 188 -8.56 -7.63 -9.64
CA VAL A 188 -10.02 -7.51 -9.41
C VAL A 188 -10.34 -6.18 -8.74
N MET A 189 -9.57 -5.78 -7.72
CA MET A 189 -9.86 -4.61 -6.89
C MET A 189 -9.66 -3.28 -7.62
N ILE A 190 -8.61 -3.17 -8.46
CA ILE A 190 -8.41 -1.93 -9.24
C ILE A 190 -9.50 -1.77 -10.31
N PRO A 191 -9.85 -2.80 -11.10
CA PRO A 191 -11.04 -2.75 -11.95
C PRO A 191 -12.32 -2.44 -11.18
N ALA A 192 -12.54 -3.02 -10.00
CA ALA A 192 -13.72 -2.72 -9.18
C ALA A 192 -13.77 -1.24 -8.78
N HIS A 193 -12.66 -0.64 -8.35
CA HIS A 193 -12.61 0.79 -8.05
C HIS A 193 -12.82 1.68 -9.29
N HIS A 194 -12.37 1.23 -10.47
CA HIS A 194 -12.51 1.95 -11.74
C HIS A 194 -13.92 1.88 -12.33
N LEU A 195 -14.57 0.71 -12.23
CA LEU A 195 -15.88 0.45 -12.82
C LEU A 195 -17.03 0.91 -11.93
N ALA A 196 -16.80 1.07 -10.62
CA ALA A 196 -17.78 1.60 -9.70
C ALA A 196 -18.23 3.01 -10.10
N GLY A 197 -19.54 3.28 -10.10
CA GLY A 197 -20.05 4.64 -10.24
C GLY A 197 -19.65 5.52 -9.06
N SER A 198 -19.60 4.95 -7.85
CA SER A 198 -18.97 5.59 -6.70
C SER A 198 -18.53 4.61 -5.61
N VAL A 199 -17.54 5.05 -4.83
CA VAL A 199 -16.91 4.30 -3.75
C VAL A 199 -17.01 5.09 -2.44
N ASP A 200 -17.38 4.42 -1.35
CA ASP A 200 -17.27 4.99 -0.01
C ASP A 200 -15.92 4.63 0.62
N VAL A 201 -15.28 5.59 1.29
CA VAL A 201 -14.01 5.37 2.01
C VAL A 201 -14.21 5.74 3.47
N LEU A 202 -14.15 4.77 4.37
CA LEU A 202 -14.26 4.97 5.82
C LEU A 202 -12.87 5.19 6.44
N HIS A 203 -12.72 6.23 7.26
CA HIS A 203 -11.43 6.49 7.92
C HIS A 203 -11.19 5.58 9.13
N GLU A 204 -12.26 5.13 9.75
CA GLU A 204 -12.25 4.16 10.83
C GLU A 204 -11.70 2.83 10.31
N HIS A 205 -10.96 2.13 11.17
CA HIS A 205 -10.48 0.81 10.82
C HIS A 205 -11.63 -0.20 10.82
N VAL A 206 -11.61 -1.07 9.83
CA VAL A 206 -12.60 -2.15 9.64
C VAL A 206 -11.96 -3.52 9.78
N TYR A 207 -10.64 -3.58 9.79
CA TYR A 207 -9.89 -4.82 9.71
C TYR A 207 -8.56 -4.76 10.47
N TYR A 208 -8.20 -5.90 11.05
CA TYR A 208 -6.92 -6.14 11.70
C TYR A 208 -6.12 -7.21 10.94
N TRP A 209 -5.08 -6.78 10.24
CA TRP A 209 -4.16 -7.64 9.53
C TRP A 209 -3.06 -8.18 10.45
N ARG A 210 -3.02 -9.50 10.67
CA ARG A 210 -2.03 -10.17 11.52
C ARG A 210 -0.71 -10.39 10.77
N VAL A 211 0.37 -9.87 11.35
CA VAL A 211 1.72 -10.03 10.78
C VAL A 211 2.40 -11.25 11.39
N ARG A 212 2.60 -12.31 10.59
CA ARG A 212 3.17 -13.61 11.03
C ARG A 212 4.52 -13.94 10.40
N GLU A 213 5.26 -14.85 11.01
CA GLU A 213 6.37 -15.56 10.34
C GLU A 213 5.82 -16.57 9.32
N GLY A 214 6.50 -16.72 8.17
CA GLY A 214 6.08 -17.68 7.14
C GLY A 214 4.97 -17.26 6.17
N SER A 215 4.33 -16.08 6.35
CA SER A 215 3.32 -15.56 5.41
C SER A 215 3.82 -15.56 3.96
N ILE A 216 2.95 -15.90 3.00
CA ILE A 216 3.22 -15.89 1.55
C ILE A 216 3.84 -14.56 1.13
N THR A 217 3.39 -13.47 1.73
CA THR A 217 3.90 -12.11 1.48
C THR A 217 5.39 -11.93 1.81
N ARG A 218 6.05 -12.83 2.55
CA ARG A 218 7.47 -12.71 2.97
C ARG A 218 8.49 -13.43 2.07
N ARG A 219 8.08 -14.20 1.05
CA ARG A 219 9.00 -14.90 0.14
C ARG A 219 9.57 -13.96 -0.94
N ARG A 220 10.44 -13.03 -0.51
CA ARG A 220 11.02 -11.97 -1.36
C ARG A 220 11.75 -12.46 -2.60
N THR A 221 12.32 -13.66 -2.56
CA THR A 221 13.22 -14.19 -3.59
C THR A 221 12.58 -15.29 -4.43
N ASP A 222 11.26 -15.46 -4.36
CA ASP A 222 10.55 -16.45 -5.17
C ASP A 222 10.41 -15.97 -6.63
N VAL A 223 10.87 -16.81 -7.57
CA VAL A 223 10.84 -16.53 -9.02
C VAL A 223 9.40 -16.51 -9.53
N THR A 224 8.54 -17.37 -9.01
CA THR A 224 7.13 -17.39 -9.39
C THR A 224 6.43 -16.15 -8.86
N GLY A 225 6.61 -15.82 -7.58
CA GLY A 225 6.06 -14.60 -6.98
C GLY A 225 6.41 -13.31 -7.72
N VAL A 226 7.67 -13.11 -8.16
CA VAL A 226 8.02 -11.90 -8.91
C VAL A 226 7.34 -11.85 -10.29
N ARG A 227 7.28 -12.98 -11.01
CA ARG A 227 6.62 -13.06 -12.32
C ARG A 227 5.12 -12.80 -12.20
N ASP A 228 4.47 -13.44 -11.23
CA ASP A 228 3.04 -13.28 -10.98
C ASP A 228 2.69 -11.85 -10.58
N ARG A 229 3.51 -11.20 -9.73
CA ARG A 229 3.28 -9.80 -9.37
C ARG A 229 3.38 -8.88 -10.59
N ILE A 230 4.42 -9.04 -11.40
CA ILE A 230 4.62 -8.20 -12.59
C ILE A 230 3.45 -8.42 -13.56
N ALA A 231 3.07 -9.67 -13.83
CA ALA A 231 1.93 -10.00 -14.68
C ALA A 231 0.61 -9.41 -14.16
N ALA A 232 0.37 -9.43 -12.85
CA ALA A 232 -0.81 -8.81 -12.24
C ALA A 232 -0.83 -7.29 -12.45
N CYS A 233 0.31 -6.62 -12.25
CA CYS A 233 0.44 -5.19 -12.54
C CYS A 233 0.28 -4.87 -14.04
N GLU A 234 0.80 -5.72 -14.92
CA GLU A 234 0.63 -5.57 -16.37
C GLU A 234 -0.83 -5.68 -16.80
N GLN A 235 -1.55 -6.67 -16.28
CA GLN A 235 -2.97 -6.88 -16.54
C GLN A 235 -3.80 -5.66 -16.16
N VAL A 236 -3.55 -5.07 -14.98
CA VAL A 236 -4.27 -3.87 -14.53
C VAL A 236 -3.90 -2.65 -15.36
N SER A 237 -2.62 -2.46 -15.67
CA SER A 237 -2.19 -1.35 -16.53
C SER A 237 -2.78 -1.45 -17.94
N ALA A 238 -2.88 -2.67 -18.49
CA ALA A 238 -3.56 -2.92 -19.76
C ALA A 238 -5.05 -2.58 -19.68
N PHE A 239 -5.75 -3.08 -18.65
CA PHE A 239 -7.15 -2.76 -18.39
C PHE A 239 -7.41 -1.25 -18.35
N LEU A 240 -6.61 -0.49 -17.58
CA LEU A 240 -6.74 0.96 -17.49
C LEU A 240 -6.49 1.66 -18.84
N GLY A 241 -5.57 1.12 -19.64
CA GLY A 241 -5.30 1.60 -21.00
C GLY A 241 -6.46 1.37 -21.96
N GLU A 242 -7.09 0.19 -21.90
CA GLU A 242 -8.25 -0.19 -22.72
C GLU A 242 -9.49 0.65 -22.39
N HIS A 243 -9.62 1.09 -21.13
CA HIS A 243 -10.72 1.95 -20.67
C HIS A 243 -10.44 3.45 -20.88
N GLY A 244 -9.38 3.81 -21.61
CA GLY A 244 -9.11 5.17 -22.06
C GLY A 244 -8.59 6.14 -20.98
N ASP A 245 -8.29 5.67 -19.77
CA ASP A 245 -7.82 6.52 -18.67
C ASP A 245 -6.28 6.57 -18.63
N ALA A 246 -5.71 7.32 -19.58
CA ALA A 246 -4.26 7.44 -19.71
C ALA A 246 -3.58 8.08 -18.49
N GLU A 247 -4.28 8.96 -17.77
CA GLU A 247 -3.74 9.59 -16.55
C GLU A 247 -3.70 8.60 -15.39
N GLN A 248 -4.81 7.89 -15.16
CA GLN A 248 -4.87 6.87 -14.13
C GLN A 248 -3.92 5.71 -14.42
N ARG A 249 -3.79 5.27 -15.67
CA ARG A 249 -2.80 4.27 -16.07
C ARG A 249 -1.37 4.73 -15.72
N ARG A 250 -1.00 5.98 -16.03
CA ARG A 250 0.32 6.53 -15.65
C ARG A 250 0.51 6.59 -14.14
N ALA A 251 -0.51 7.00 -13.40
CA ALA A 251 -0.47 7.03 -11.93
C ALA A 251 -0.34 5.62 -11.33
N TYR A 252 -1.03 4.64 -11.92
CA TYR A 252 -0.94 3.24 -11.53
C TYR A 252 0.44 2.65 -11.82
N ASP A 253 0.98 2.88 -13.03
CA ASP A 253 2.32 2.44 -13.41
C ASP A 253 3.39 3.04 -12.48
N ALA A 254 3.26 4.33 -12.14
CA ALA A 254 4.13 4.97 -11.16
C ALA A 254 4.03 4.29 -9.77
N SER A 255 2.81 3.95 -9.32
CA SER A 255 2.61 3.25 -8.04
C SER A 255 3.23 1.84 -8.06
N CYS A 256 3.18 1.12 -9.18
CA CYS A 256 3.81 -0.20 -9.33
C CYS A 256 5.33 -0.12 -9.19
N LEU A 257 5.93 0.86 -9.84
CA LEU A 257 7.37 1.14 -9.78
C LEU A 257 7.83 1.69 -8.42
N HIS A 258 6.91 2.23 -7.61
CA HIS A 258 7.21 2.71 -6.27
C HIS A 258 7.04 1.62 -5.21
N ASP A 259 5.87 0.96 -5.19
CA ASP A 259 5.43 0.11 -4.09
C ASP A 259 5.57 -1.39 -4.40
N ASP A 260 5.01 -1.86 -5.52
CA ASP A 260 4.93 -3.31 -5.82
C ASP A 260 6.28 -3.92 -6.12
N PHE A 261 7.03 -3.29 -7.02
CA PHE A 261 8.30 -3.84 -7.45
C PHE A 261 9.43 -3.45 -6.49
N GLY A 262 9.25 -2.41 -5.68
CA GLY A 262 10.20 -1.99 -4.64
C GLY A 262 10.52 -3.13 -3.67
N TYR A 263 9.52 -3.93 -3.31
CA TYR A 263 9.68 -5.09 -2.44
C TYR A 263 10.62 -6.16 -3.01
N PHE A 264 10.49 -6.48 -4.30
CA PHE A 264 11.33 -7.44 -5.00
C PHE A 264 12.70 -6.87 -5.32
N LEU A 265 12.75 -5.58 -5.68
CA LEU A 265 13.98 -4.83 -5.89
C LEU A 265 14.88 -4.87 -4.65
N ASP A 266 14.32 -4.67 -3.44
CA ASP A 266 15.06 -4.79 -2.18
C ASP A 266 15.54 -6.22 -1.89
N GLY A 267 14.92 -7.23 -2.52
CA GLY A 267 15.25 -8.65 -2.42
C GLY A 267 16.39 -9.10 -3.34
N LEU A 268 16.75 -8.33 -4.38
CA LEU A 268 17.80 -8.66 -5.35
C LEU A 268 19.16 -9.07 -4.74
N PRO A 269 19.64 -8.44 -3.65
CA PRO A 269 20.91 -8.83 -3.03
C PRO A 269 20.90 -10.26 -2.49
N MET A 270 19.73 -10.77 -2.09
CA MET A 270 19.55 -12.12 -1.53
C MET A 270 19.07 -13.13 -2.57
N GLY A 271 18.55 -12.68 -3.71
CA GLY A 271 18.08 -13.56 -4.77
C GLY A 271 19.21 -14.20 -5.58
N GLY A 272 19.00 -15.44 -6.03
CA GLY A 272 19.89 -16.12 -6.97
C GLY A 272 19.75 -15.61 -8.40
N ASP A 273 20.55 -16.15 -9.32
CA ASP A 273 20.63 -15.66 -10.70
C ASP A 273 19.30 -15.79 -11.47
N ALA A 274 18.57 -16.88 -11.27
CA ALA A 274 17.25 -17.08 -11.88
C ALA A 274 16.24 -16.00 -11.45
N TYR A 275 16.25 -15.62 -10.17
CA TYR A 275 15.40 -14.55 -9.64
C TYR A 275 15.78 -13.19 -10.21
N ARG A 276 17.07 -12.87 -10.21
CA ARG A 276 17.60 -11.61 -10.75
C ARG A 276 17.29 -11.46 -12.23
N ALA A 277 17.46 -12.54 -13.02
CA ALA A 277 17.13 -12.55 -14.44
C ALA A 277 15.63 -12.32 -14.68
N ALA A 278 14.76 -13.06 -13.97
CA ALA A 278 13.31 -12.91 -14.08
C ALA A 278 12.84 -11.50 -13.69
N PHE A 279 13.41 -10.91 -12.64
CA PHE A 279 13.10 -9.54 -12.24
C PHE A 279 13.54 -8.52 -13.29
N LEU A 280 14.78 -8.60 -13.79
CA LEU A 280 15.27 -7.66 -14.82
C LEU A 280 14.45 -7.74 -16.11
N GLU A 281 14.08 -8.95 -16.53
CA GLU A 281 13.27 -9.16 -17.73
C GLU A 281 11.89 -8.54 -17.57
N GLY A 282 11.12 -8.94 -16.55
CA GLY A 282 9.75 -8.49 -16.38
C GLY A 282 9.66 -7.01 -15.98
N ALA A 283 10.43 -6.59 -14.98
CA ALA A 283 10.39 -5.20 -14.52
C ALA A 283 11.00 -4.24 -15.56
N GLY A 284 12.02 -4.69 -16.31
CA GLY A 284 12.57 -3.93 -17.44
C GLY A 284 11.54 -3.69 -18.54
N ALA A 285 10.84 -4.76 -18.97
CA ALA A 285 9.75 -4.65 -19.96
C ALA A 285 8.62 -3.74 -19.48
N PHE A 286 8.25 -3.82 -18.20
CA PHE A 286 7.26 -2.93 -17.60
C PHE A 286 7.70 -1.47 -17.67
N VAL A 287 8.96 -1.17 -17.32
CA VAL A 287 9.53 0.18 -17.36
C VAL A 287 9.55 0.72 -18.79
N ASP A 288 9.96 -0.08 -19.78
CA ASP A 288 9.96 0.32 -21.19
C ASP A 288 8.55 0.70 -21.66
N ARG A 289 7.55 -0.10 -21.27
CA ARG A 289 6.15 0.13 -21.60
C ARG A 289 5.55 1.36 -20.89
N ALA A 290 5.90 1.58 -19.62
CA ALA A 290 5.43 2.73 -18.85
C ALA A 290 5.99 4.07 -19.39
N GLY A 291 7.21 4.03 -19.95
CA GLY A 291 7.85 5.15 -20.62
C GLY A 291 8.47 6.19 -19.67
N GLU A 292 9.26 7.10 -20.25
CA GLU A 292 10.04 8.09 -19.50
C GLU A 292 9.17 9.05 -18.66
N GLY A 293 7.98 9.40 -19.14
CA GLY A 293 7.08 10.31 -18.42
C GLY A 293 6.65 9.77 -17.04
N VAL A 294 6.48 8.46 -16.90
CA VAL A 294 6.19 7.81 -15.61
C VAL A 294 7.44 7.85 -14.72
N LEU A 295 8.61 7.54 -15.28
CA LEU A 295 9.87 7.58 -14.55
C LEU A 295 10.18 8.99 -14.01
N GLU A 296 9.98 10.03 -14.82
CA GLU A 296 10.21 11.44 -14.43
C GLU A 296 9.45 11.87 -13.17
N GLY A 297 8.28 11.28 -12.92
CA GLY A 297 7.48 11.51 -11.72
C GLY A 297 7.99 10.82 -10.46
N LEU A 298 8.91 9.86 -10.58
CA LEU A 298 9.45 9.11 -9.44
C LEU A 298 10.58 9.87 -8.73
N PRO A 299 10.77 9.63 -7.42
CA PRO A 299 11.97 10.05 -6.69
C PRO A 299 13.26 9.68 -7.43
N VAL A 300 14.27 10.56 -7.39
CA VAL A 300 15.52 10.40 -8.16
C VAL A 300 16.22 9.06 -7.90
N GLU A 301 16.18 8.55 -6.67
CA GLU A 301 16.74 7.24 -6.30
C GLU A 301 16.06 6.09 -7.06
N LEU A 302 14.73 6.15 -7.23
CA LEU A 302 13.98 5.17 -8.00
C LEU A 302 14.23 5.34 -9.50
N ARG A 303 14.33 6.57 -10.01
CA ARG A 303 14.72 6.82 -11.42
C ARG A 303 16.07 6.21 -11.76
N ILE A 304 17.05 6.34 -10.88
CA ILE A 304 18.38 5.72 -11.07
C ILE A 304 18.22 4.20 -11.10
N LYS A 305 17.56 3.61 -10.10
CA LYS A 305 17.38 2.16 -10.00
C LYS A 305 16.62 1.58 -11.20
N TRP A 306 15.53 2.20 -11.64
CA TRP A 306 14.76 1.74 -12.80
C TRP A 306 15.51 1.89 -14.12
N ARG A 307 16.37 2.90 -14.25
CA ARG A 307 17.28 2.97 -15.40
C ARG A 307 18.27 1.80 -15.41
N LEU A 308 18.88 1.47 -14.27
CA LEU A 308 19.80 0.34 -14.15
C LEU A 308 19.09 -0.99 -14.45
N VAL A 309 17.84 -1.15 -14.01
CA VAL A 309 16.99 -2.31 -14.33
C VAL A 309 16.76 -2.40 -15.84
N ARG A 310 16.30 -1.30 -16.47
CA ARG A 310 16.06 -1.23 -17.92
C ARG A 310 17.32 -1.54 -18.73
N GLU A 311 18.47 -1.01 -18.32
CA GLU A 311 19.77 -1.23 -18.97
C GLU A 311 20.42 -2.57 -18.58
N ARG A 312 19.74 -3.39 -17.76
CA ARG A 312 20.19 -4.71 -17.29
C ARG A 312 21.55 -4.67 -16.57
N GLN A 313 21.85 -3.57 -15.88
CA GLN A 313 23.08 -3.34 -15.12
C GLN A 313 22.95 -3.87 -13.67
N MET A 314 22.94 -5.20 -13.53
CA MET A 314 22.75 -5.86 -12.22
C MET A 314 23.86 -5.53 -11.22
N GLY A 315 25.12 -5.46 -11.65
CA GLY A 315 26.26 -5.18 -10.76
C GLY A 315 26.15 -3.79 -10.12
N GLU A 316 25.86 -2.79 -10.94
CA GLU A 316 25.66 -1.40 -10.53
C GLU A 316 24.40 -1.26 -9.67
N LEU A 317 23.31 -1.96 -10.02
CA LEU A 317 22.09 -1.96 -9.22
C LEU A 317 22.33 -2.54 -7.82
N LEU A 318 23.05 -3.66 -7.71
CA LEU A 318 23.43 -4.24 -6.42
C LEU A 318 24.34 -3.30 -5.62
N ALA A 319 25.25 -2.58 -6.29
CA ALA A 319 26.11 -1.59 -5.64
C ALA A 319 25.30 -0.40 -5.09
N VAL A 320 24.30 0.10 -5.83
CA VAL A 320 23.36 1.11 -5.34
C VAL A 320 22.61 0.60 -4.11
N LEU A 321 22.03 -0.59 -4.17
CA LEU A 321 21.29 -1.19 -3.05
C LEU A 321 22.18 -1.40 -1.81
N ALA A 322 23.42 -1.82 -2.01
CA ALA A 322 24.40 -1.95 -0.93
C ALA A 322 24.75 -0.59 -0.31
N PHE A 323 24.91 0.45 -1.13
CA PHE A 323 25.14 1.82 -0.65
C PHE A 323 23.95 2.33 0.17
N GLU A 324 22.71 2.15 -0.30
CA GLU A 324 21.50 2.56 0.42
C GLU A 324 21.34 1.80 1.74
N ARG A 325 21.68 0.49 1.76
CA ARG A 325 21.67 -0.31 2.98
C ARG A 325 22.66 0.21 4.03
N ALA A 326 23.84 0.67 3.60
CA ALA A 326 24.89 1.16 4.48
C ALA A 326 24.64 2.61 4.97
N ASN A 327 24.02 3.46 4.15
CA ASN A 327 23.90 4.89 4.41
C ASN A 327 22.46 5.37 4.69
N GLY A 328 21.46 4.55 4.40
CA GLY A 328 20.04 4.86 4.45
C GLY A 328 19.43 5.09 3.06
N THR A 329 18.18 4.65 2.88
CA THR A 329 17.41 4.83 1.64
C THR A 329 17.25 6.31 1.28
N GLY A 330 17.46 6.65 0.00
CA GLY A 330 17.37 8.04 -0.48
C GLY A 330 18.55 8.91 -0.07
N VAL A 331 19.69 8.31 0.32
CA VAL A 331 20.97 9.02 0.47
C VAL A 331 21.75 8.90 -0.83
N PHE A 332 22.21 10.03 -1.35
CA PHE A 332 23.02 10.13 -2.57
C PHE A 332 23.89 11.40 -2.53
N ALA A 333 24.94 11.44 -3.36
CA ALA A 333 25.70 12.66 -3.58
C ALA A 333 25.01 13.59 -4.58
N VAL A 334 25.17 14.89 -4.41
CA VAL A 334 24.68 15.90 -5.36
C VAL A 334 25.86 16.51 -6.09
N GLU A 335 25.89 16.33 -7.41
CA GLU A 335 26.98 16.77 -8.29
C GLU A 335 26.50 17.78 -9.34
N GLY A 336 27.45 18.56 -9.88
CA GLY A 336 27.19 19.52 -10.95
C GLY A 336 26.75 20.92 -10.48
N PRO A 337 26.76 21.90 -11.39
CA PRO A 337 26.46 23.30 -11.06
C PRO A 337 24.97 23.53 -10.77
N PRO A 338 24.61 24.63 -10.07
CA PRO A 338 23.21 25.04 -9.91
C PRO A 338 22.45 25.04 -11.25
N GLY A 339 21.24 24.48 -11.28
CA GLY A 339 20.43 24.33 -12.50
C GLY A 339 20.72 23.08 -13.34
N ARG A 340 21.87 22.41 -13.15
CA ARG A 340 22.23 21.13 -13.80
C ARG A 340 22.63 20.06 -12.78
N ARG A 341 22.12 20.17 -11.55
CA ARG A 341 22.45 19.25 -10.47
C ARG A 341 21.96 17.84 -10.78
N ARG A 342 22.74 16.85 -10.39
CA ARG A 342 22.45 15.42 -10.52
C ARG A 342 22.60 14.73 -9.16
N ALA A 343 21.75 13.73 -8.92
CA ALA A 343 22.02 12.73 -7.90
C ALA A 343 23.00 11.72 -8.48
N ALA A 344 23.98 11.29 -7.69
CA ALA A 344 24.93 10.25 -8.05
C ALA A 344 25.21 9.35 -6.85
N TYR A 345 25.34 8.05 -7.09
CA TYR A 345 25.82 7.10 -6.09
C TYR A 345 27.36 7.01 -6.19
N PRO A 346 28.10 7.43 -5.14
CA PRO A 346 29.56 7.45 -5.20
C PRO A 346 30.16 6.08 -5.52
N GLY A 347 31.07 6.05 -6.50
CA GLY A 347 31.76 4.81 -6.89
C GLY A 347 30.93 3.83 -7.73
N VAL A 348 29.69 4.19 -8.10
CA VAL A 348 28.85 3.36 -8.98
C VAL A 348 28.71 4.02 -10.35
N ARG A 349 29.25 3.35 -11.38
CA ARG A 349 29.19 3.85 -12.76
C ARG A 349 27.73 3.92 -13.23
N GLY A 350 27.38 4.97 -13.98
CA GLY A 350 26.05 5.09 -14.59
C GLY A 350 24.90 5.42 -13.63
N ALA A 351 25.08 5.22 -12.32
CA ALA A 351 24.08 5.44 -11.29
C ALA A 351 23.88 6.94 -10.95
N SER A 352 23.42 7.71 -11.94
CA SER A 352 23.12 9.13 -11.78
C SER A 352 21.91 9.61 -12.57
N ALA A 353 21.18 10.59 -12.03
CA ALA A 353 20.03 11.19 -12.70
C ALA A 353 19.91 12.69 -12.38
N ARG A 354 19.25 13.44 -13.27
CA ARG A 354 19.00 14.88 -13.08
C ARG A 354 18.06 15.10 -11.91
N LEU A 355 18.41 16.03 -11.03
CA LEU A 355 17.57 16.43 -9.91
C LEU A 355 16.45 17.36 -10.37
N ALA A 356 15.24 17.00 -9.99
CA ALA A 356 14.07 17.86 -9.89
C ALA A 356 14.04 18.56 -8.52
N ARG A 357 13.20 19.59 -8.40
CA ARG A 357 13.06 20.35 -7.14
C ARG A 357 12.48 19.51 -6.00
N THR A 358 11.68 18.50 -6.34
CA THR A 358 11.01 17.59 -5.40
C THR A 358 11.96 16.55 -4.79
N ASP A 359 13.10 16.27 -5.42
CA ASP A 359 14.06 15.25 -4.96
C ASP A 359 14.90 15.67 -3.76
N VAL A 360 14.92 16.96 -3.46
CA VAL A 360 15.72 17.52 -2.37
C VAL A 360 14.80 18.31 -1.43
N PRO A 361 13.88 17.63 -0.73
CA PRO A 361 12.92 18.30 0.12
C PRO A 361 13.63 19.01 1.28
N ALA A 362 13.09 20.18 1.65
CA ALA A 362 13.51 20.87 2.85
C ALA A 362 12.93 20.15 4.07
N VAL A 363 13.82 19.72 4.97
CA VAL A 363 13.43 19.21 6.28
C VAL A 363 13.54 20.37 7.24
N ALA A 364 12.45 20.70 7.93
CA ALA A 364 12.43 21.69 8.99
C ALA A 364 11.72 21.12 10.21
N ARG A 365 12.31 21.27 11.40
CA ARG A 365 11.71 20.85 12.66
C ARG A 365 11.89 21.92 13.72
N LEU A 366 10.79 22.29 14.35
CA LEU A 366 10.79 23.05 15.58
C LEU A 366 11.06 22.10 16.75
N VAL A 367 12.06 22.44 17.57
CA VAL A 367 12.47 21.70 18.76
C VAL A 367 11.91 22.35 20.02
N GLU A 368 11.83 23.68 20.04
CA GLU A 368 11.38 24.44 21.21
C GLU A 368 10.67 25.72 20.77
N ALA A 369 9.59 26.06 21.46
CA ALA A 369 8.92 27.36 21.35
C ALA A 369 8.60 27.87 22.76
N ARG A 370 9.11 29.05 23.11
CA ARG A 370 8.84 29.66 24.42
C ARG A 370 8.69 31.16 24.34
N TRP A 371 7.77 31.70 25.11
CA TRP A 371 7.70 33.13 25.39
C TRP A 371 8.68 33.46 26.51
N GLY A 372 9.53 34.46 26.28
CA GLY A 372 10.35 35.04 27.34
C GLY A 372 9.58 36.09 28.12
N ALA A 373 10.05 36.36 29.34
CA ALA A 373 9.54 37.42 30.19
C ALA A 373 9.64 38.84 29.55
N ASP A 374 10.47 38.98 28.52
CA ASP A 374 10.59 40.18 27.68
C ASP A 374 9.52 40.29 26.58
N GLY A 375 8.49 39.43 26.63
CA GLY A 375 7.41 39.40 25.64
C GLY A 375 7.86 38.90 24.26
N LYS A 376 9.02 38.23 24.14
CA LYS A 376 9.54 37.72 22.86
C LYS A 376 9.37 36.20 22.74
N LEU A 377 8.80 35.77 21.62
CA LEU A 377 8.77 34.37 21.22
C LEU A 377 10.14 33.92 20.74
N ARG A 378 10.72 32.92 21.39
CA ARG A 378 11.97 32.27 20.98
C ARG A 378 11.65 30.90 20.39
N LEU A 379 12.10 30.69 19.16
CA LEU A 379 11.96 29.43 18.43
C LEU A 379 13.34 28.81 18.24
N ARG A 380 13.49 27.54 18.61
CA ARG A 380 14.70 26.75 18.34
C ARG A 380 14.31 25.58 17.46
N GLY A 381 15.09 25.33 16.42
CA GLY A 381 14.84 24.25 15.49
C GLY A 381 16.02 24.01 14.57
N TYR A 382 15.82 23.12 13.60
CA TYR A 382 16.78 22.91 12.52
C TYR A 382 16.05 22.90 11.18
N ALA A 383 16.74 23.36 10.13
CA ALA A 383 16.30 23.23 8.76
C ALA A 383 17.48 22.84 7.88
N TYR A 384 17.31 21.87 7.00
CA TYR A 384 18.32 21.47 6.04
C TYR A 384 17.67 20.93 4.76
N LEU A 385 18.42 20.98 3.66
CA LEU A 385 18.07 20.27 2.44
C LEU A 385 18.77 18.91 2.46
N ARG A 386 18.00 17.82 2.39
CA ARG A 386 18.56 16.46 2.42
C ARG A 386 19.54 16.28 1.24
N ASN A 387 20.65 15.57 1.46
CA ASN A 387 21.70 15.29 0.46
C ASN A 387 22.48 16.51 -0.07
N LEU A 388 22.17 17.74 0.37
CA LEU A 388 22.95 18.93 0.05
C LEU A 388 23.87 19.32 1.21
N PRO A 389 25.18 19.53 0.96
CA PRO A 389 26.09 19.98 2.01
C PRO A 389 25.72 21.40 2.45
N ALA A 390 25.77 21.66 3.77
CA ALA A 390 25.53 22.97 4.38
C ALA A 390 26.66 24.00 4.14
N GLY A 391 27.54 23.75 3.17
CA GLY A 391 28.88 24.35 3.10
C GLY A 391 29.03 25.63 2.28
N SER A 392 27.97 26.23 1.73
CA SER A 392 28.13 27.48 0.96
C SER A 392 27.77 28.71 1.79
N ALA A 393 28.71 29.66 1.90
CA ALA A 393 28.53 30.96 2.55
C ALA A 393 27.41 31.85 1.95
N ARG A 394 26.74 31.39 0.89
CA ARG A 394 25.65 32.09 0.18
C ARG A 394 24.25 31.52 0.46
N GLN A 395 24.11 30.50 1.31
CA GLN A 395 22.80 29.98 1.68
C GLN A 395 22.15 30.88 2.74
N GLN A 396 21.22 31.74 2.30
CA GLN A 396 20.37 32.52 3.20
C GLN A 396 19.11 31.71 3.54
N LEU A 397 18.89 31.39 4.81
CA LEU A 397 17.57 30.94 5.29
C LEU A 397 16.72 32.18 5.57
N LYS A 398 15.62 32.35 4.83
CA LYS A 398 14.60 33.37 5.14
C LYS A 398 13.46 32.71 5.90
N VAL A 399 13.21 33.16 7.12
CA VAL A 399 12.03 32.76 7.91
C VAL A 399 10.93 33.77 7.63
N GLY A 400 9.79 33.30 7.13
CA GLY A 400 8.59 34.12 6.91
C GLY A 400 7.49 33.70 7.88
N MET A 401 6.77 34.68 8.44
CA MET A 401 5.55 34.45 9.22
C MET A 401 4.34 34.77 8.34
N VAL A 402 3.40 33.82 8.26
CA VAL A 402 2.15 33.99 7.52
C VAL A 402 1.01 33.96 8.54
N ARG A 403 0.17 35.00 8.56
CA ARG A 403 -1.05 34.99 9.39
C ARG A 403 -2.08 34.06 8.75
N ALA A 404 -2.77 33.27 9.57
CA ALA A 404 -3.75 32.29 9.11
C ALA A 404 -5.02 32.94 8.51
N GLU A 405 -5.35 34.17 8.90
CA GLU A 405 -6.48 34.93 8.37
C GLU A 405 -5.99 36.22 7.67
N GLY A 406 -6.29 36.35 6.39
CA GLY A 406 -5.91 37.48 5.53
C GLY A 406 -4.46 37.40 5.02
N GLY A 407 -4.31 37.21 3.71
CA GLY A 407 -3.07 36.91 2.97
C GLY A 407 -1.91 37.92 3.00
N GLY A 408 -1.64 38.57 4.13
CA GLY A 408 -0.46 39.41 4.34
C GLY A 408 0.72 38.62 4.90
N ARG A 409 1.88 38.66 4.22
CA ARG A 409 3.17 38.28 4.81
C ARG A 409 3.59 39.36 5.81
N GLY A 410 3.48 39.08 7.10
CA GLY A 410 3.99 39.95 8.15
C GLY A 410 5.50 39.74 8.33
N GLY A 411 6.32 40.65 7.81
CA GLY A 411 7.75 40.67 8.06
C GLY A 411 8.07 41.39 9.38
N GLY A 412 8.17 40.66 10.49
CA GLY A 412 8.75 41.18 11.73
C GLY A 412 10.28 41.02 11.75
N PRO A 413 11.04 41.91 12.42
CA PRO A 413 12.50 41.78 12.51
C PRO A 413 12.87 40.54 13.34
N CYS A 414 13.19 39.43 12.66
CA CYS A 414 13.76 38.24 13.26
C CYS A 414 15.28 38.36 13.31
N ARG A 415 15.87 38.29 14.52
CA ARG A 415 17.31 38.06 14.68
C ARG A 415 17.57 36.56 14.69
N CYS A 416 18.09 36.03 13.60
CA CYS A 416 18.45 34.62 13.47
C CYS A 416 19.95 34.44 13.70
N GLY A 417 20.35 33.66 14.70
CA GLY A 417 21.72 33.16 14.84
C GLY A 417 21.84 31.77 14.20
N TRP A 418 22.76 31.61 13.25
CA TRP A 418 23.02 30.34 12.57
C TRP A 418 24.39 29.79 12.93
N PHE A 419 24.43 28.50 13.29
CA PHE A 419 25.68 27.75 13.43
C PHE A 419 25.68 26.62 12.39
N PRO A 420 26.60 26.63 11.41
CA PRO A 420 26.74 25.49 10.50
C PRO A 420 27.17 24.26 11.32
N CYS A 421 26.48 23.14 11.13
CA CYS A 421 26.89 21.88 11.73
C CYS A 421 28.12 21.37 10.96
N GLY A 422 29.32 21.79 11.42
CA GLY A 422 30.60 21.28 10.94
C GLY A 422 30.77 19.81 11.31
N ARG A 423 31.44 19.07 10.43
CA ARG A 423 31.73 17.62 10.50
C ARG A 423 31.95 17.12 11.94
N SER A 424 30.95 16.46 12.50
CA SER A 424 31.07 15.57 13.66
C SER A 424 29.97 14.51 13.56
N PRO A 425 30.25 13.24 13.90
CA PRO A 425 29.37 12.13 13.58
C PRO A 425 28.04 12.28 14.31
N CYS A 426 26.95 12.16 13.56
CA CYS A 426 25.61 12.06 14.09
C CYS A 426 25.59 10.91 15.13
N PRO A 427 25.12 11.13 16.37
CA PRO A 427 25.10 10.06 17.35
C PRO A 427 24.17 8.96 16.83
N ARG A 428 24.73 7.77 16.59
CA ARG A 428 23.97 6.56 16.31
C ARG A 428 22.95 6.40 17.44
N ARG A 429 21.65 6.51 17.11
CA ARG A 429 20.58 6.08 18.01
C ARG A 429 20.74 4.56 18.16
N ARG A 430 20.97 4.11 19.40
CA ARG A 430 20.75 2.72 19.81
C ARG A 430 19.27 2.42 19.83
#